data_AF-A0A2G8RY44-F1
#
_entry.id   AF-A0A2G8RY44-F1
#
_cell.length_a   1.000
_cell.length_b   1.000
_cell.length_c   1.000
_cell.angle_alpha   90.00
_cell.angle_beta   90.00
_cell.angle_gamma   90.00
#
_symmetry.space_group_name_H-M   'P 1'
#
loop_
_entity.id
_entity.type
_entity.pdbx_description
1 polymer ?
#
loop_
_entity_poly.entity_id
_entity_poly.type
_entity_poly.pdbx_seq_one_letter_code
_entity_poly.pdbx_strand_id
1 'polypeptide(L)'
;MPPKSKMSKKRARSPAGTKAAGGKTQTRSSKRTKKDASEAATTTGDEPKSQEEAVESASTEAEAPKADQPEDPKPTAPSFHGNFDLYAMELPFLNSVFTPKRDYAALLKTIRTYQAKPDNSGQIFLPADLDASEPPTGRFRSGAIRDPLECMPFDLALDSLALTDSLKFTARENTKHAFYSEPNAVSSSSMPGITASVELEDSHCGIASTRGTFKMRRAWVSADGADEVFEGFFSLKIVYSGLYRRKCFENSLDVPSLPFWAIRARVDKDGKEIGLGPGL
;
A
#
# COMPACT_ATOMS: atom_id res chain seq x y z
N MET A 1 -21.59 10.80 -60.19
CA MET A 1 -20.17 10.63 -60.60
C MET A 1 -19.29 10.70 -59.36
N PRO A 2 -18.67 9.61 -58.91
CA PRO A 2 -17.73 9.63 -57.77
C PRO A 2 -16.27 9.77 -58.24
N PRO A 3 -15.40 10.50 -57.52
CA PRO A 3 -13.97 10.48 -57.80
C PRO A 3 -13.27 9.30 -57.11
N LYS A 4 -12.23 8.86 -57.81
CA LYS A 4 -11.56 7.56 -57.78
C LYS A 4 -10.59 7.37 -56.60
N SER A 5 -10.47 6.12 -56.17
CA SER A 5 -9.42 5.63 -55.28
C SER A 5 -8.01 5.85 -55.87
N LYS A 6 -7.02 6.07 -55.00
CA LYS A 6 -5.61 6.00 -55.37
C LYS A 6 -4.87 4.96 -54.54
N MET A 7 -4.20 4.10 -55.29
CA MET A 7 -3.48 2.90 -54.87
C MET A 7 -2.20 3.19 -54.09
N SER A 8 -1.84 2.15 -53.35
CA SER A 8 -0.57 1.84 -52.71
C SER A 8 0.68 2.04 -53.59
N LYS A 9 1.80 2.42 -52.95
CA LYS A 9 3.16 2.21 -53.46
C LYS A 9 3.96 1.32 -52.52
N LYS A 10 4.51 0.25 -53.11
CA LYS A 10 5.44 -0.72 -52.52
C LYS A 10 6.89 -0.21 -52.59
N ARG A 11 7.66 -0.53 -51.54
CA ARG A 11 9.08 -0.98 -51.44
C ARG A 11 10.23 -0.21 -52.12
N ALA A 12 11.29 -0.01 -51.32
CA ALA A 12 12.69 -0.42 -51.59
C ALA A 12 13.37 -0.62 -50.21
N ARG A 13 13.78 -1.83 -49.77
CA ARG A 13 15.01 -2.61 -50.04
C ARG A 13 16.33 -1.87 -49.69
N SER A 14 17.05 -2.46 -48.72
CA SER A 14 18.31 -2.09 -48.10
C SER A 14 19.53 -2.03 -49.03
N PRO A 15 20.69 -1.62 -48.49
CA PRO A 15 21.89 -2.44 -48.66
C PRO A 15 22.57 -2.83 -47.32
N ALA A 16 23.21 -4.00 -47.37
CA ALA A 16 24.24 -4.51 -46.47
C ALA A 16 25.47 -3.56 -46.47
N GLY A 17 26.40 -3.55 -45.53
CA GLY A 17 26.73 -4.39 -44.37
C GLY A 17 28.23 -4.18 -44.11
N THR A 18 28.72 -4.28 -42.87
CA THR A 18 30.15 -4.54 -42.61
C THR A 18 30.34 -5.17 -41.23
N LYS A 19 31.10 -6.28 -41.22
CA LYS A 19 31.57 -7.03 -40.06
C LYS A 19 32.82 -6.36 -39.45
N ALA A 20 32.94 -6.39 -38.12
CA ALA A 20 34.20 -6.61 -37.37
C ALA A 20 33.79 -6.90 -35.91
N ALA A 21 33.93 -8.13 -35.41
CA ALA A 21 35.13 -8.78 -34.89
C ALA A 21 35.41 -8.44 -33.40
N GLY A 22 35.19 -9.44 -32.55
CA GLY A 22 36.09 -9.81 -31.45
C GLY A 22 36.11 -8.93 -30.19
N GLY A 23 35.45 -9.38 -29.12
CA GLY A 23 35.67 -8.87 -27.77
C GLY A 23 35.26 -9.90 -26.72
N LYS A 24 36.23 -10.37 -25.94
CA LYS A 24 36.20 -11.58 -25.11
C LYS A 24 35.29 -11.52 -23.88
N THR A 25 34.77 -12.69 -23.56
CA THR A 25 34.24 -13.17 -22.28
C THR A 25 35.10 -12.77 -21.08
N GLN A 26 34.48 -12.20 -20.04
CA GLN A 26 35.00 -12.28 -18.67
C GLN A 26 33.84 -12.52 -17.68
N THR A 27 33.65 -13.79 -17.38
CA THR A 27 32.91 -14.29 -16.21
C THR A 27 33.76 -14.03 -14.97
N ARG A 28 33.31 -13.13 -14.07
CA ARG A 28 33.83 -13.03 -12.71
C ARG A 28 32.89 -13.75 -11.75
N SER A 29 33.26 -14.99 -11.48
CA SER A 29 32.87 -15.75 -10.29
C SER A 29 33.56 -15.13 -9.07
N SER A 30 32.80 -14.66 -8.09
CA SER A 30 33.29 -14.40 -6.74
C SER A 30 32.57 -15.29 -5.74
N LYS A 31 33.39 -16.09 -5.08
CA LYS A 31 33.10 -17.19 -4.18
C LYS A 31 33.30 -16.69 -2.76
N ARG A 32 32.29 -16.88 -1.90
CA ARG A 32 32.39 -17.32 -0.49
C ARG A 32 33.20 -16.44 0.48
N THR A 33 32.52 -15.92 1.51
CA THR A 33 32.90 -16.25 2.90
C THR A 33 31.72 -16.17 3.85
N LYS A 34 31.50 -17.31 4.50
CA LYS A 34 30.63 -17.55 5.65
C LYS A 34 31.43 -17.17 6.88
N LYS A 35 30.89 -16.37 7.79
CA LYS A 35 31.45 -16.23 9.14
C LYS A 35 30.31 -16.38 10.15
N ASP A 36 30.26 -17.58 10.71
CA ASP A 36 29.59 -17.90 11.95
C ASP A 36 30.28 -17.14 13.09
N ALA A 37 29.48 -16.57 14.00
CA ALA A 37 29.90 -16.28 15.36
C ALA A 37 28.69 -16.57 16.26
N SER A 38 28.80 -17.72 16.93
CA SER A 38 27.99 -18.19 18.04
C SER A 38 28.59 -17.67 19.34
N GLU A 39 27.75 -17.18 20.27
CA GLU A 39 27.92 -17.23 21.74
C GLU A 39 26.63 -16.58 22.32
N ALA A 40 25.70 -17.27 22.98
CA ALA A 40 25.71 -18.12 24.18
C ALA A 40 25.87 -17.36 25.51
N ALA A 41 24.75 -17.27 26.27
CA ALA A 41 24.60 -17.25 27.74
C ALA A 41 23.16 -16.78 28.04
N THR A 42 22.19 -17.59 28.49
CA THR A 42 22.04 -18.35 29.75
C THR A 42 22.08 -17.47 30.99
N THR A 43 20.93 -17.25 31.66
CA THR A 43 20.65 -17.46 33.11
C THR A 43 19.27 -16.86 33.47
N THR A 44 18.30 -17.68 33.90
CA THR A 44 17.74 -17.78 35.28
C THR A 44 17.36 -16.42 35.86
N GLY A 45 16.11 -16.12 36.20
CA GLY A 45 15.17 -16.88 37.02
C GLY A 45 14.81 -15.97 38.20
N ASP A 46 13.53 -15.72 38.45
CA ASP A 46 12.93 -15.91 39.79
C ASP A 46 11.47 -15.48 39.78
N GLU A 47 10.68 -16.37 40.35
CA GLU A 47 9.28 -16.27 40.71
C GLU A 47 9.22 -15.61 42.10
N PRO A 48 8.20 -14.80 42.41
CA PRO A 48 7.48 -15.17 43.61
C PRO A 48 5.96 -15.08 43.49
N LYS A 49 5.41 -16.12 44.08
CA LYS A 49 4.04 -16.44 44.49
C LYS A 49 3.44 -15.43 45.47
N SER A 50 2.10 -15.40 45.45
CA SER A 50 1.18 -15.26 46.59
C SER A 50 1.04 -13.88 47.26
N GLN A 51 -0.18 -13.33 47.28
CA GLN A 51 -1.21 -13.69 48.26
C GLN A 51 -2.56 -13.03 47.93
N GLU A 52 -3.61 -13.85 47.93
CA GLU A 52 -5.00 -13.44 48.12
C GLU A 52 -5.20 -12.92 49.54
N GLU A 53 -5.93 -11.82 49.69
CA GLU A 53 -6.72 -11.56 50.89
C GLU A 53 -8.12 -11.07 50.46
N ALA A 54 -9.10 -11.92 50.76
CA ALA A 54 -10.51 -11.64 50.67
C ALA A 54 -10.94 -10.87 51.93
N VAL A 55 -11.63 -9.74 51.74
CA VAL A 55 -12.40 -9.11 52.81
C VAL A 55 -13.86 -9.04 52.36
N GLU A 56 -14.64 -9.91 52.97
CA GLU A 56 -16.09 -9.93 52.97
C GLU A 56 -16.59 -8.83 53.92
N SER A 57 -17.45 -7.92 53.44
CA SER A 57 -18.29 -7.10 54.31
C SER A 57 -19.58 -6.74 53.61
N ALA A 58 -20.66 -7.11 54.29
CA ALA A 58 -22.04 -7.06 53.85
C ALA A 58 -22.70 -5.70 54.08
N SER A 59 -23.74 -5.48 53.27
CA SER A 59 -24.89 -4.60 53.45
C SER A 59 -24.68 -3.08 53.44
N THR A 60 -25.30 -2.40 52.47
CA THR A 60 -26.57 -1.69 52.70
C THR A 60 -27.18 -1.32 51.34
N GLU A 61 -28.39 -1.82 51.09
CA GLU A 61 -29.26 -1.51 49.96
C GLU A 61 -29.78 -0.08 50.11
N ALA A 62 -29.29 0.82 49.27
CA ALA A 62 -29.82 2.16 49.07
C ALA A 62 -30.10 2.32 47.57
N GLU A 63 -31.38 2.44 47.24
CA GLU A 63 -31.89 2.67 45.89
C GLU A 63 -31.41 4.06 45.41
N ALA A 64 -30.26 4.07 44.75
CA ALA A 64 -29.67 5.23 44.10
C ALA A 64 -30.26 5.39 42.69
N PRO A 65 -30.44 6.64 42.21
CA PRO A 65 -31.05 6.92 40.91
C PRO A 65 -30.24 6.23 39.82
N LYS A 66 -30.93 5.66 38.81
CA LYS A 66 -30.33 5.08 37.61
C LYS A 66 -29.19 5.98 37.11
N ALA A 67 -27.96 5.57 37.41
CA ALA A 67 -26.78 6.14 36.79
C ALA A 67 -26.90 5.83 35.31
N ASP A 68 -26.89 6.87 34.48
CA ASP A 68 -26.67 6.74 33.05
C ASP A 68 -25.47 5.83 32.87
N GLN A 69 -25.69 4.67 32.25
CA GLN A 69 -24.58 3.82 31.82
C GLN A 69 -23.69 4.71 30.95
N PRO A 70 -22.35 4.68 31.14
CA PRO A 70 -21.46 5.35 30.21
C PRO A 70 -21.77 4.78 28.82
N GLU A 71 -22.35 5.60 27.94
CA GLU A 71 -22.54 5.20 26.55
C GLU A 71 -21.17 4.78 26.03
N ASP A 72 -21.06 3.52 25.63
CA ASP A 72 -19.83 3.02 25.00
C ASP A 72 -19.46 3.99 23.88
N PRO A 73 -18.20 4.49 23.84
CA PRO A 73 -17.80 5.51 22.91
C PRO A 73 -18.09 5.02 21.49
N LYS A 74 -19.04 5.67 20.83
CA LYS A 74 -19.42 5.36 19.46
C LYS A 74 -18.16 5.41 18.59
N PRO A 75 -17.85 4.34 17.82
CA PRO A 75 -16.62 4.29 17.05
C PRO A 75 -16.57 5.45 16.05
N THR A 76 -15.55 6.29 16.16
CA THR A 76 -15.31 7.44 15.29
C THR A 76 -15.24 6.97 13.83
N ALA A 77 -15.93 7.68 12.92
CA ALA A 77 -15.89 7.35 11.50
C ALA A 77 -14.44 7.42 10.96
N PRO A 78 -14.05 6.55 10.00
CA PRO A 78 -12.71 6.59 9.42
C PRO A 78 -12.50 7.88 8.61
N SER A 79 -11.36 8.53 8.81
CA SER A 79 -10.87 9.59 7.93
C SER A 79 -9.88 9.01 6.91
N PHE A 80 -10.15 9.22 5.62
CA PHE A 80 -9.32 8.72 4.51
C PHE A 80 -8.38 9.76 3.93
N HIS A 81 -8.38 11.01 4.40
CA HIS A 81 -7.52 12.05 3.84
C HIS A 81 -6.13 12.07 4.47
N GLY A 82 -5.17 12.70 3.78
CA GLY A 82 -3.79 12.89 4.22
C GLY A 82 -2.81 11.95 3.53
N ASN A 83 -1.58 11.89 4.05
CA ASN A 83 -0.53 11.02 3.55
C ASN A 83 -0.56 9.65 4.24
N PHE A 84 -0.34 8.60 3.44
CA PHE A 84 -0.23 7.24 3.96
C PHE A 84 1.02 6.57 3.40
N ASP A 85 1.70 5.82 4.27
CA ASP A 85 2.74 4.87 3.87
C ASP A 85 2.09 3.49 3.66
N LEU A 86 2.34 2.89 2.49
CA LEU A 86 1.83 1.59 2.11
C LEU A 86 2.91 0.51 2.30
N TYR A 87 2.52 -0.64 2.83
CA TYR A 87 3.38 -1.78 3.03
C TYR A 87 2.73 -3.03 2.45
N ALA A 88 3.41 -3.64 1.47
CA ALA A 88 2.91 -4.84 0.81
C ALA A 88 2.72 -5.98 1.82
N MET A 89 1.58 -6.65 1.75
CA MET A 89 1.24 -7.72 2.70
C MET A 89 2.14 -8.96 2.58
N GLU A 90 2.82 -9.11 1.44
CA GLU A 90 3.77 -10.20 1.20
C GLU A 90 5.13 -10.01 1.89
N LEU A 91 5.41 -8.84 2.49
CA LEU A 91 6.67 -8.57 3.17
C LEU A 91 6.86 -9.54 4.35
N PRO A 92 7.90 -10.41 4.35
CA PRO A 92 8.02 -11.48 5.35
C PRO A 92 8.10 -10.99 6.79
N PHE A 93 8.75 -9.85 7.03
CA PHE A 93 8.93 -9.29 8.37
C PHE A 93 7.63 -8.69 8.95
N LEU A 94 6.65 -8.34 8.12
CA LEU A 94 5.33 -7.91 8.58
C LEU A 94 4.38 -9.09 8.72
N ASN A 95 4.34 -9.94 7.69
CA ASN A 95 3.49 -11.13 7.66
C ASN A 95 3.79 -12.07 8.85
N SER A 96 5.06 -12.29 9.19
CA SER A 96 5.45 -13.14 10.33
C SER A 96 5.00 -12.63 11.70
N VAL A 97 4.79 -11.32 11.84
CA VAL A 97 4.27 -10.72 13.08
C VAL A 97 2.75 -10.74 13.09
N PHE A 98 2.12 -10.51 11.93
CA PHE A 98 0.67 -10.50 11.83
C PHE A 98 0.07 -11.91 11.88
N THR A 99 0.72 -12.92 11.31
CA THR A 99 0.21 -14.29 11.27
C THR A 99 0.81 -15.17 12.39
N PRO A 100 0.06 -16.15 12.93
CA PRO A 100 -1.33 -16.51 12.60
C PRO A 100 -2.39 -15.72 13.36
N LYS A 101 -2.02 -14.94 14.40
CA LYS A 101 -2.97 -14.34 15.35
C LYS A 101 -3.79 -13.16 14.81
N ARG A 102 -3.36 -12.55 13.70
CA ARG A 102 -3.88 -11.30 13.13
C ARG A 102 -3.85 -10.13 14.13
N ASP A 103 -2.67 -9.90 14.71
CA ASP A 103 -2.45 -8.84 15.71
C ASP A 103 -2.07 -7.51 15.03
N TYR A 104 -3.06 -6.62 14.88
CA TYR A 104 -2.87 -5.30 14.28
C TYR A 104 -1.99 -4.37 15.12
N ALA A 105 -2.02 -4.48 16.45
CA ALA A 105 -1.20 -3.64 17.32
C ALA A 105 0.30 -4.00 17.17
N ALA A 106 0.61 -5.30 17.14
CA ALA A 106 1.97 -5.79 16.87
C ALA A 106 2.44 -5.43 15.46
N LEU A 107 1.56 -5.53 14.45
CA LEU A 107 1.83 -5.11 13.08
C LEU A 107 2.17 -3.62 13.03
N LEU A 108 1.33 -2.75 13.59
CA LEU A 108 1.53 -1.30 13.59
C LEU A 108 2.86 -0.91 14.25
N LYS A 109 3.18 -1.51 15.41
CA LYS A 109 4.45 -1.28 16.10
C LYS A 109 5.65 -1.65 15.22
N THR A 110 5.54 -2.77 14.50
CA THR A 110 6.57 -3.22 13.57
C THR A 110 6.70 -2.24 12.40
N ILE A 111 5.58 -1.88 11.75
CA ILE A 111 5.58 -0.91 10.64
C ILE A 111 6.22 0.41 11.05
N ARG A 112 5.86 0.98 12.22
CA ARG A 112 6.44 2.24 12.73
C ARG A 112 7.97 2.18 12.90
N THR A 113 8.50 1.01 13.26
CA THR A 113 9.95 0.80 13.35
C THR A 113 10.63 0.95 11.99
N TYR A 114 9.97 0.53 10.92
CA TYR A 114 10.46 0.65 9.54
C TYR A 114 10.08 1.97 8.87
N GLN A 115 9.00 2.63 9.30
CA GLN A 115 8.58 3.94 8.80
C GLN A 115 9.64 5.03 9.02
N ALA A 116 10.53 4.83 10.00
CA ALA A 116 11.72 5.64 10.21
C ALA A 116 12.67 5.64 8.99
N LYS A 117 12.65 4.57 8.20
CA LYS A 117 13.42 4.33 7.00
C LYS A 117 12.54 4.54 5.76
N PRO A 118 13.12 4.89 4.60
CA PRO A 118 12.37 4.96 3.34
C PRO A 118 12.08 3.57 2.76
N ASP A 119 11.60 2.63 3.58
CA ASP A 119 11.38 1.22 3.25
C ASP A 119 9.89 0.88 3.00
N ASN A 120 9.05 1.89 2.73
CA ASN A 120 7.66 1.65 2.34
C ASN A 120 7.58 1.04 0.92
N SER A 121 6.50 0.31 0.65
CA SER A 121 6.21 -0.25 -0.69
C SER A 121 5.63 0.81 -1.63
N GLY A 122 5.03 1.85 -1.07
CA GLY A 122 4.56 3.04 -1.76
C GLY A 122 4.05 4.08 -0.78
N GLN A 123 3.74 5.26 -1.31
CA GLN A 123 3.13 6.36 -0.58
C GLN A 123 1.94 6.87 -1.37
N ILE A 124 0.91 7.29 -0.65
CA ILE A 124 -0.23 7.98 -1.25
C ILE A 124 -0.53 9.28 -0.52
N PHE A 125 -1.18 10.18 -1.23
CA PHE A 125 -1.87 11.33 -0.66
C PHE A 125 -3.32 11.31 -1.13
N LEU A 126 -4.23 11.51 -0.19
CA LEU A 126 -5.67 11.61 -0.45
C LEU A 126 -6.16 12.99 -0.01
N PRO A 127 -6.80 13.78 -0.90
CA PRO A 127 -7.30 15.11 -0.56
C PRO A 127 -8.43 15.05 0.45
N ALA A 128 -8.58 16.14 1.22
CA ALA A 128 -9.62 16.24 2.26
C ALA A 128 -11.01 16.46 1.69
N ASP A 129 -11.12 17.30 0.65
CA ASP A 129 -12.37 17.59 -0.02
C ASP A 129 -12.51 16.70 -1.25
N LEU A 130 -13.40 15.71 -1.17
CA LEU A 130 -13.69 14.80 -2.28
C LEU A 130 -14.79 15.35 -3.22
N ASP A 131 -15.49 16.40 -2.80
CA ASP A 131 -16.63 17.00 -3.52
C ASP A 131 -16.27 18.36 -4.14
N ALA A 132 -14.99 18.72 -4.16
CA ALA A 132 -14.50 19.98 -4.70
C ALA A 132 -14.88 20.17 -6.19
N SER A 133 -14.97 21.44 -6.62
CA SER A 133 -15.40 21.80 -7.99
C SER A 133 -14.45 21.31 -9.09
N GLU A 134 -13.19 21.07 -8.76
CA GLU A 134 -12.26 20.31 -9.59
C GLU A 134 -12.14 18.91 -9.04
N PRO A 135 -12.12 17.86 -9.89
CA PRO A 135 -12.07 16.49 -9.42
C PRO A 135 -10.85 16.33 -8.52
N PRO A 136 -11.04 15.96 -7.24
CA PRO A 136 -9.92 15.80 -6.33
C PRO A 136 -9.06 14.64 -6.83
N THR A 137 -7.82 14.95 -7.17
CA THR A 137 -6.83 13.95 -7.58
C THR A 137 -5.94 13.64 -6.39
N GLY A 138 -5.97 12.38 -5.97
CA GLY A 138 -4.97 11.85 -5.04
C GLY A 138 -3.67 11.55 -5.77
N ARG A 139 -2.62 11.24 -5.03
CA ARG A 139 -1.29 10.94 -5.59
C ARG A 139 -0.81 9.60 -5.10
N PHE A 140 -0.07 8.89 -5.93
CA PHE A 140 0.58 7.63 -5.59
C PHE A 140 2.01 7.63 -6.13
N ARG A 141 2.95 7.12 -5.31
CA ARG A 141 4.34 6.90 -5.71
C ARG A 141 4.86 5.59 -5.14
N SER A 142 5.63 4.84 -5.91
CA SER A 142 6.33 3.64 -5.44
C SER A 142 7.69 3.51 -6.10
N GLY A 143 8.73 3.22 -5.32
CA GLY A 143 10.08 2.96 -5.85
C GLY A 143 10.18 1.72 -6.73
N ALA A 144 9.22 0.79 -6.64
CA ALA A 144 9.16 -0.41 -7.47
C ALA A 144 8.51 -0.15 -8.85
N ILE A 145 7.70 0.91 -8.96
CA ILE A 145 6.97 1.27 -10.18
C ILE A 145 7.72 2.43 -10.83
N ARG A 146 8.66 2.09 -11.72
CA ARG A 146 9.61 3.04 -12.31
C ARG A 146 9.66 2.97 -13.81
N ASP A 147 10.05 4.08 -14.41
CA ASP A 147 10.39 4.17 -15.80
C ASP A 147 11.59 3.26 -16.12
N PRO A 148 11.46 2.34 -17.11
CA PRO A 148 12.53 1.40 -17.43
C PRO A 148 13.75 2.05 -18.10
N LEU A 149 13.62 3.26 -18.65
CA LEU A 149 14.70 3.98 -19.32
C LEU A 149 15.31 5.06 -18.43
N GLU A 150 14.48 5.79 -17.68
CA GLU A 150 14.94 6.86 -16.80
C GLU A 150 15.29 6.36 -15.40
N CYS A 151 14.84 5.15 -15.03
CA CYS A 151 15.02 4.56 -13.70
C CYS A 151 14.40 5.40 -12.57
N MET A 152 13.51 6.33 -12.91
CA MET A 152 12.78 7.20 -11.97
C MET A 152 11.39 6.61 -11.69
N PRO A 153 10.87 6.71 -10.46
CA PRO A 153 9.49 6.31 -10.16
C PRO A 153 8.49 7.06 -11.06
N PHE A 154 7.43 6.38 -11.49
CA PHE A 154 6.32 7.08 -12.12
C PHE A 154 5.54 7.86 -11.06
N ASP A 155 5.13 9.08 -11.43
CA ASP A 155 4.16 9.86 -10.67
C ASP A 155 2.75 9.48 -11.14
N LEU A 156 1.98 8.87 -10.23
CA LEU A 156 0.64 8.36 -10.52
C LEU A 156 -0.43 9.21 -9.83
N ALA A 157 -1.52 9.44 -10.55
CA ALA A 157 -2.73 10.06 -10.04
C ALA A 157 -3.70 8.99 -9.54
N LEU A 158 -4.38 9.28 -8.43
CA LEU A 158 -5.56 8.56 -7.94
C LEU A 158 -6.80 9.38 -8.31
N ASP A 159 -7.39 9.04 -9.44
CA ASP A 159 -8.53 9.75 -10.00
C ASP A 159 -9.87 9.09 -9.64
N SER A 160 -10.96 9.82 -9.89
CA SER A 160 -12.32 9.33 -9.62
C SER A 160 -12.47 8.81 -8.19
N LEU A 161 -11.89 9.52 -7.22
CA LEU A 161 -11.96 9.17 -5.81
C LEU A 161 -13.42 9.14 -5.36
N ALA A 162 -13.83 8.03 -4.77
CA ALA A 162 -15.20 7.84 -4.29
C ALA A 162 -15.20 7.14 -2.94
N LEU A 163 -15.95 7.72 -1.99
CA LEU A 163 -16.31 7.04 -0.75
C LEU A 163 -17.42 6.03 -1.03
N THR A 164 -17.31 4.88 -0.37
CA THR A 164 -18.27 3.80 -0.46
C THR A 164 -18.63 3.36 0.95
N ASP A 165 -19.91 3.20 1.24
CA ASP A 165 -20.33 2.76 2.57
C ASP A 165 -19.87 1.33 2.86
N SER A 166 -19.77 0.49 1.83
CA SER A 166 -19.44 -0.94 1.93
C SER A 166 -18.38 -1.33 0.92
N LEU A 167 -17.11 -1.20 1.30
CA LEU A 167 -16.00 -1.67 0.48
C LEU A 167 -15.76 -3.16 0.70
N LYS A 168 -15.82 -3.92 -0.40
CA LYS A 168 -15.50 -5.35 -0.44
C LYS A 168 -14.40 -5.63 -1.46
N PHE A 169 -13.53 -6.57 -1.12
CA PHE A 169 -12.52 -7.09 -2.03
C PHE A 169 -13.09 -8.27 -2.81
N THR A 170 -12.85 -8.29 -4.12
CA THR A 170 -13.28 -9.40 -4.99
C THR A 170 -12.40 -10.64 -4.79
N ALA A 171 -12.85 -11.80 -5.26
CA ALA A 171 -12.05 -13.02 -5.21
C ALA A 171 -10.69 -12.90 -5.94
N ARG A 172 -10.59 -12.02 -6.96
CA ARG A 172 -9.33 -11.75 -7.67
C ARG A 172 -8.38 -10.87 -6.85
N GLU A 173 -8.94 -10.01 -6.00
CA GLU A 173 -8.20 -9.11 -5.11
C GLU A 173 -7.74 -9.85 -3.84
N ASN A 174 -8.48 -10.88 -3.43
CA ASN A 174 -8.15 -11.75 -2.30
C ASN A 174 -7.19 -12.87 -2.71
N THR A 175 -5.93 -12.50 -2.94
CA THR A 175 -4.86 -13.44 -3.29
C THR A 175 -4.37 -14.22 -2.06
N LYS A 176 -3.57 -15.28 -2.26
CA LYS A 176 -2.93 -16.04 -1.16
C LYS A 176 -2.07 -15.20 -0.20
N HIS A 177 -1.69 -14.00 -0.61
CA HIS A 177 -0.87 -13.07 0.18
C HIS A 177 -1.69 -11.90 0.74
N ALA A 178 -3.00 -11.89 0.50
CA ALA A 178 -3.91 -10.92 1.08
C ALA A 178 -4.36 -11.42 2.47
N PHE A 179 -4.07 -10.63 3.50
CA PHE A 179 -4.47 -10.88 4.88
C PHE A 179 -5.57 -9.92 5.32
N TYR A 180 -6.58 -9.73 4.47
CA TYR A 180 -7.69 -8.84 4.78
C TYR A 180 -8.46 -9.31 6.01
N SER A 181 -8.92 -8.35 6.82
CA SER A 181 -9.88 -8.59 7.87
C SER A 181 -11.16 -9.21 7.30
N GLU A 182 -11.68 -10.22 7.99
CA GLU A 182 -12.98 -10.76 7.66
C GLU A 182 -14.07 -9.77 8.07
N PRO A 183 -15.18 -9.68 7.31
CA PRO A 183 -16.38 -9.01 7.80
C PRO A 183 -16.78 -9.63 9.12
N ASN A 184 -16.60 -8.89 10.22
CA ASN A 184 -16.89 -9.40 11.55
C ASN A 184 -18.40 -9.70 11.62
N ALA A 185 -18.79 -10.95 11.91
CA ALA A 185 -20.19 -11.37 11.87
C ALA A 185 -21.10 -10.59 12.85
N VAL A 186 -20.51 -9.98 13.87
CA VAL A 186 -21.17 -9.16 14.89
C VAL A 186 -21.44 -7.72 14.40
N SER A 187 -20.72 -7.29 13.36
CA SER A 187 -20.84 -5.98 12.75
C SER A 187 -21.28 -6.15 11.30
N SER A 188 -22.58 -6.41 11.10
CA SER A 188 -23.23 -6.31 9.77
C SER A 188 -23.15 -4.90 9.16
N SER A 189 -22.55 -3.96 9.90
CA SER A 189 -22.18 -2.63 9.45
C SER A 189 -21.15 -2.75 8.32
N SER A 190 -21.64 -2.52 7.11
CA SER A 190 -20.97 -1.74 6.07
C SER A 190 -19.59 -1.19 6.50
N MET A 191 -18.50 -1.70 5.92
CA MET A 191 -17.16 -1.15 6.15
C MET A 191 -16.91 -0.02 5.16
N PRO A 192 -16.90 1.26 5.60
CA PRO A 192 -16.67 2.35 4.69
C PRO A 192 -15.26 2.24 4.12
N GLY A 193 -15.11 2.65 2.88
CA GLY A 193 -13.83 2.64 2.19
C GLY A 193 -13.80 3.62 1.04
N ILE A 194 -12.60 3.82 0.51
CA ILE A 194 -12.34 4.68 -0.63
C ILE A 194 -11.89 3.85 -1.83
N THR A 195 -12.34 4.24 -3.02
CA THR A 195 -11.91 3.66 -4.29
C THR A 195 -11.40 4.75 -5.23
N ALA A 196 -10.46 4.40 -6.11
CA ALA A 196 -9.99 5.28 -7.18
C ALA A 196 -9.56 4.47 -8.42
N SER A 197 -9.58 5.12 -9.58
CA SER A 197 -8.78 4.71 -10.73
C SER A 197 -7.34 5.20 -10.57
N VAL A 198 -6.39 4.49 -11.16
CA VAL A 198 -4.98 4.90 -11.14
C VAL A 198 -4.53 5.20 -12.56
N GLU A 199 -4.05 6.42 -12.78
CA GLU A 199 -3.51 6.90 -14.05
C GLU A 199 -2.14 7.56 -13.85
N LEU A 200 -1.48 8.00 -14.92
CA LEU A 200 -0.28 8.82 -14.81
C LEU A 200 -0.70 10.27 -14.54
N GLU A 201 -0.01 10.94 -13.62
CA GLU A 201 -0.28 12.35 -13.28
C GLU A 201 -0.13 13.26 -14.52
N ASP A 202 0.91 13.00 -15.32
CA ASP A 202 1.21 13.74 -16.55
C ASP A 202 1.31 12.84 -17.80
N SER A 203 1.19 13.47 -18.96
CA SER A 203 1.50 12.84 -20.24
C SER A 203 2.98 12.45 -20.33
N HIS A 204 3.28 11.21 -19.96
CA HIS A 204 4.64 10.68 -20.00
C HIS A 204 5.01 10.22 -21.41
N CYS A 205 6.06 10.81 -21.99
CA CYS A 205 6.59 10.36 -23.27
C CYS A 205 7.00 8.89 -23.17
N GLY A 206 6.57 8.08 -24.13
CA GLY A 206 6.93 6.67 -24.15
C GLY A 206 5.87 5.72 -23.59
N ILE A 207 4.85 6.24 -22.90
CA ILE A 207 3.71 5.45 -22.43
C ILE A 207 2.57 5.55 -23.44
N ALA A 208 1.93 4.42 -23.74
CA ALA A 208 0.77 4.36 -24.64
C ALA A 208 -0.56 4.42 -23.89
N SER A 209 -0.65 3.74 -22.75
CA SER A 209 -1.83 3.80 -21.88
C SER A 209 -1.49 3.34 -20.48
N THR A 210 -2.23 3.85 -19.50
CA THR A 210 -2.18 3.42 -18.11
C THR A 210 -3.57 3.04 -17.65
N ARG A 211 -3.68 2.00 -16.82
CA ARG A 211 -4.93 1.65 -16.15
C ARG A 211 -4.62 0.97 -14.83
N GLY A 212 -5.24 1.43 -13.76
CA GLY A 212 -5.16 0.76 -12.47
C GLY A 212 -6.40 0.96 -11.62
N THR A 213 -6.37 0.35 -10.44
CA THR A 213 -7.45 0.42 -9.46
C THR A 213 -6.85 0.44 -8.07
N PHE A 214 -7.35 1.34 -7.24
CA PHE A 214 -7.00 1.48 -5.84
C PHE A 214 -8.26 1.33 -4.98
N LYS A 215 -8.12 0.60 -3.87
CA LYS A 215 -9.17 0.40 -2.87
C LYS A 215 -8.54 0.41 -1.48
N MET A 216 -9.16 1.08 -0.51
CA MET A 216 -8.68 1.09 0.86
C MET A 216 -9.83 1.24 1.86
N ARG A 217 -9.79 0.51 2.96
CA ARG A 217 -10.71 0.65 4.10
C ARG A 217 -9.95 0.59 5.43
N ARG A 218 -10.54 1.11 6.50
CA ARG A 218 -9.97 0.96 7.84
C ARG A 218 -10.17 -0.47 8.32
N ALA A 219 -9.09 -1.11 8.76
CA ALA A 219 -9.10 -2.50 9.25
C ALA A 219 -9.09 -2.57 10.77
N TRP A 220 -8.43 -1.61 11.42
CA TRP A 220 -8.28 -1.58 12.87
C TRP A 220 -8.07 -0.15 13.37
N VAL A 221 -8.51 0.10 14.60
CA VAL A 221 -8.28 1.34 15.34
C VAL A 221 -7.89 0.96 16.78
N SER A 222 -6.97 1.70 17.37
CA SER A 222 -6.61 1.53 18.79
C SER A 222 -7.75 1.91 19.71
N ALA A 223 -7.67 1.46 20.97
CA ALA A 223 -8.71 1.72 21.98
C ALA A 223 -8.91 3.24 22.26
N ASP A 224 -7.87 4.04 22.09
CA ASP A 224 -7.90 5.51 22.24
C ASP A 224 -8.27 6.25 20.93
N GLY A 225 -8.43 5.54 19.82
CA GLY A 225 -8.74 6.15 18.52
C GLY A 225 -7.57 6.89 17.85
N ALA A 226 -6.39 6.94 18.48
CA ALA A 226 -5.25 7.70 17.99
C ALA A 226 -4.55 7.01 16.80
N ASP A 227 -4.56 5.69 16.80
CA ASP A 227 -3.84 4.87 15.84
C ASP A 227 -4.81 4.07 14.98
N GLU A 228 -4.53 4.04 13.68
CA GLU A 228 -5.36 3.34 12.70
C GLU A 228 -4.47 2.53 11.77
N VAL A 229 -4.95 1.33 11.42
CA VAL A 229 -4.39 0.53 10.33
C VAL A 229 -5.47 0.38 9.27
N PHE A 230 -5.09 0.67 8.04
CA PHE A 230 -5.91 0.49 6.87
C PHE A 230 -5.41 -0.73 6.10
N GLU A 231 -6.30 -1.33 5.35
CA GLU A 231 -5.98 -2.41 4.41
C GLU A 231 -6.54 -2.06 3.05
N GLY A 232 -5.85 -2.50 2.01
CA GLY A 232 -6.25 -2.15 0.67
C GLY A 232 -5.64 -3.00 -0.41
N PHE A 233 -6.05 -2.66 -1.62
CA PHE A 233 -5.67 -3.33 -2.85
C PHE A 233 -5.24 -2.27 -3.86
N PHE A 234 -4.12 -2.54 -4.54
CA PHE A 234 -3.64 -1.76 -5.66
C PHE A 234 -3.39 -2.67 -6.86
N SER A 235 -3.70 -2.19 -8.06
CA SER A 235 -3.29 -2.81 -9.32
C SER A 235 -2.98 -1.74 -10.36
N LEU A 236 -2.06 -2.04 -11.25
CA LEU A 236 -1.61 -1.11 -12.28
C LEU A 236 -1.10 -1.86 -13.50
N LYS A 237 -1.46 -1.36 -14.68
CA LYS A 237 -0.88 -1.77 -15.94
C LYS A 237 -0.46 -0.55 -16.74
N ILE A 238 0.82 -0.44 -17.04
CA ILE A 238 1.38 0.61 -17.91
C ILE A 238 1.81 -0.06 -19.21
N VAL A 239 1.17 0.30 -20.32
CA VAL A 239 1.51 -0.21 -21.65
C VAL A 239 2.46 0.77 -22.32
N TYR A 240 3.62 0.29 -22.73
CA TYR A 240 4.61 1.11 -23.39
C TYR A 240 4.23 1.40 -24.85
N SER A 241 4.59 2.59 -25.32
CA SER A 241 4.51 2.99 -26.73
C SER A 241 5.54 2.24 -27.59
N GLY A 242 5.37 2.31 -28.92
CA GLY A 242 6.34 1.73 -29.85
C GLY A 242 7.76 2.30 -29.75
N LEU A 243 7.93 3.50 -29.16
CA LEU A 243 9.26 4.06 -28.89
C LEU A 243 9.94 3.33 -27.74
N TYR A 244 9.24 3.09 -26.63
CA TYR A 244 9.75 2.37 -25.48
C TYR A 244 9.94 0.89 -25.76
N ARG A 245 8.99 0.22 -26.44
CA ARG A 245 9.11 -1.21 -26.79
C ARG A 245 10.34 -1.54 -27.65
N ARG A 246 10.90 -0.56 -28.36
CA ARG A 246 12.14 -0.74 -29.14
C ARG A 246 13.41 -0.65 -28.28
N LYS A 247 13.31 -0.07 -27.08
CA LYS A 247 14.42 0.17 -26.16
C LYS A 247 14.36 -0.72 -24.91
N CYS A 248 13.16 -1.14 -24.51
CA CYS A 248 12.90 -2.02 -23.37
C CYS A 248 12.68 -3.45 -23.84
N PHE A 249 13.09 -4.43 -23.02
CA PHE A 249 12.78 -5.84 -23.27
C PHE A 249 11.31 -6.18 -23.04
N GLU A 250 10.65 -5.41 -22.18
CA GLU A 250 9.25 -5.58 -21.80
C GLU A 250 8.33 -4.66 -22.61
N ASN A 251 7.09 -5.09 -22.83
CA ASN A 251 6.08 -4.30 -23.56
C ASN A 251 5.17 -3.49 -22.63
N SER A 252 5.19 -3.81 -21.35
CA SER A 252 4.36 -3.20 -20.32
C SER A 252 4.93 -3.50 -18.94
N LEU A 253 4.69 -2.61 -17.99
CA LEU A 253 4.76 -2.92 -16.56
C LEU A 253 3.39 -3.42 -16.10
N ASP A 254 3.35 -4.54 -15.40
CA ASP A 254 2.10 -5.13 -14.88
C ASP A 254 2.26 -5.42 -13.38
N VAL A 255 1.43 -4.76 -12.56
CA VAL A 255 1.25 -4.99 -11.13
C VAL A 255 -0.17 -5.53 -10.97
N PRO A 256 -0.36 -6.85 -11.11
CA PRO A 256 -1.71 -7.42 -11.22
C PRO A 256 -2.49 -7.34 -9.92
N SER A 257 -1.80 -7.42 -8.78
CA SER A 257 -2.39 -7.35 -7.45
C SER A 257 -1.31 -7.04 -6.42
N LEU A 258 -1.52 -5.97 -5.65
CA LEU A 258 -0.70 -5.58 -4.52
C LEU A 258 -1.63 -5.37 -3.31
N PRO A 259 -1.89 -6.40 -2.50
CA PRO A 259 -2.51 -6.21 -1.20
C PRO A 259 -1.56 -5.47 -0.27
N PHE A 260 -2.06 -4.48 0.47
CA PHE A 260 -1.23 -3.66 1.35
C PHE A 260 -1.90 -3.36 2.68
N TRP A 261 -1.08 -3.16 3.71
CA TRP A 261 -1.44 -2.37 4.88
C TRP A 261 -1.03 -0.92 4.67
N ALA A 262 -1.84 0.00 5.17
CA ALA A 262 -1.55 1.42 5.13
C ALA A 262 -1.66 2.03 6.52
N ILE A 263 -0.75 2.94 6.83
CA ILE A 263 -0.77 3.72 8.07
C ILE A 263 -0.56 5.19 7.74
N ARG A 264 -1.03 6.08 8.62
CA ARG A 264 -0.77 7.52 8.49
C ARG A 264 0.73 7.78 8.42
N ALA A 265 1.14 8.69 7.55
CA ALA A 265 2.53 9.06 7.41
C ALA A 265 3.05 9.72 8.70
N ARG A 266 4.38 9.73 8.88
CA ARG A 266 4.98 10.41 10.03
C ARG A 266 4.76 11.91 9.96
N VAL A 267 4.77 12.52 11.14
CA VAL A 267 4.75 13.96 11.30
C VAL A 267 6.16 14.44 11.65
N ASP A 268 6.58 15.56 11.09
CA ASP A 268 7.85 16.20 11.40
C ASP A 268 7.79 16.98 12.74
N LYS A 269 8.89 17.68 13.07
CA LYS A 269 8.99 18.46 14.31
C LYS A 269 8.01 19.64 14.37
N ASP A 270 7.53 20.08 13.21
CA ASP A 270 6.64 21.23 13.06
C ASP A 270 5.16 20.81 13.04
N GLY A 271 4.88 19.52 13.21
CA GLY A 271 3.51 19.01 13.18
C GLY A 271 2.97 18.76 11.77
N LYS A 272 3.83 18.81 10.74
CA LYS A 272 3.43 18.58 9.34
C LYS A 272 3.67 17.14 8.90
N GLU A 273 2.70 16.57 8.19
CA GLU A 273 2.86 15.24 7.60
C GLU A 273 4.00 15.20 6.57
N ILE A 274 4.85 14.19 6.68
CA ILE A 274 5.92 13.88 5.74
C ILE A 274 5.34 12.98 4.64
N GLY A 275 5.33 13.43 3.38
CA GLY A 275 4.78 12.63 2.28
C GLY A 275 4.68 13.40 0.97
N LEU A 276 3.75 12.98 0.12
CA LEU A 276 3.53 13.56 -1.22
C LEU A 276 2.84 14.94 -1.16
N GLY A 277 1.89 15.12 -0.22
CA GLY A 277 1.10 16.35 -0.10
C GLY A 277 0.21 16.65 -1.32
N PRO A 278 -0.47 17.81 -1.34
CA PRO A 278 -1.48 18.19 -2.34
C PRO A 278 -0.97 18.52 -3.76
N GLY A 279 0.29 18.20 -4.09
CA GLY A 279 0.91 18.62 -5.36
C GLY A 279 1.46 20.06 -5.30
N LEU A 280 2.26 20.43 -6.30
CA LEU A 280 2.80 21.77 -6.51
C LEU A 280 2.09 22.45 -7.68
#